data_AF-A0A3D3PL41-F1
#
_entry.id   AF-A0A3D3PL41-F1
#
_cell.length_a   1.000
_cell.length_b   1.000
_cell.length_c   1.000
_cell.angle_alpha   90.00
_cell.angle_beta   90.00
_cell.angle_gamma   90.00
#
_symmetry.space_group_name_H-M   'P 1'
#
loop_
_entity.id
_entity.type
_entity.pdbx_description
1 polymer ?
#
loop_
_entity_poly.entity_id
_entity_poly.type
_entity_poly.pdbx_seq_one_letter_code
_entity_poly.pdbx_strand_id
1 'polypeptide(L)'
;KTKVAEFAWTVKNRARALGFQRAGLPCQLMGTGMAFPWPLIERAELASGHIVEDLKLGLDFARAGQAPLFCPEALVTSVFPTEAEGVRTQRMRWEHGHLGVILRDGPRLLLESLRTANPDLFALTIDMCVPPLALLTLLVLATCLLGMLLWAVTGNPLPWSAALIDPAILGLAVLMAWARFGRGILTFRHLAYAPIYALSKIPLYVKFLVRRQVEWVRSHRDLP
;
A
#
# COMPACT_ATOMS: atom_id res chain seq x y z
N LYS A 1 12.76 13.37 2.42
CA LYS A 1 11.92 12.57 1.48
C LYS A 1 12.23 11.08 1.58
N THR A 2 13.50 10.66 1.51
CA THR A 2 13.93 9.25 1.58
C THR A 2 13.53 8.54 2.88
N LYS A 3 13.74 9.15 4.05
CA LYS A 3 13.33 8.57 5.35
C LYS A 3 11.82 8.31 5.49
N VAL A 4 10.98 9.14 4.86
CA VAL A 4 9.52 8.92 4.84
C VAL A 4 9.16 7.73 3.96
N ALA A 5 9.87 7.55 2.85
CA ALA A 5 9.73 6.37 2.01
C ALA A 5 10.20 5.10 2.72
N GLU A 6 11.33 5.17 3.42
CA GLU A 6 11.88 4.07 4.22
C GLU A 6 10.94 3.66 5.35
N PHE A 7 10.35 4.62 6.07
CA PHE A 7 9.35 4.33 7.09
C PHE A 7 8.10 3.68 6.47
N ALA A 8 7.56 4.23 5.38
CA ALA A 8 6.43 3.63 4.68
C ALA A 8 6.72 2.20 4.19
N TRP A 9 7.95 1.97 3.70
CA TRP A 9 8.42 0.65 3.28
C TRP A 9 8.52 -0.32 4.46
N THR A 10 9.01 0.13 5.61
CA THR A 10 9.07 -0.65 6.85
C THR A 10 7.67 -1.01 7.35
N VAL A 11 6.72 -0.09 7.30
CA VAL A 11 5.34 -0.37 7.67
C VAL A 11 4.74 -1.42 6.74
N LYS A 12 4.96 -1.32 5.43
CA LYS A 12 4.45 -2.27 4.43
C LYS A 12 5.06 -3.66 4.61
N ASN A 13 6.39 -3.77 4.59
CA ASN A 13 7.09 -5.05 4.52
C ASN A 13 7.27 -5.75 5.87
N ARG A 14 7.15 -5.02 6.99
CA ARG A 14 7.41 -5.57 8.32
C ARG A 14 6.23 -5.41 9.27
N ALA A 15 5.74 -4.20 9.49
CA ALA A 15 4.70 -3.97 10.49
C ALA A 15 3.38 -4.67 10.11
N ARG A 16 2.93 -4.50 8.86
CA ARG A 16 1.72 -5.15 8.34
C ARG A 16 1.89 -6.66 8.25
N ALA A 17 2.98 -7.13 7.65
CA ALA A 17 3.26 -8.55 7.48
C ALA A 17 3.33 -9.30 8.83
N LEU A 18 3.98 -8.71 9.85
CA LEU A 18 4.00 -9.26 11.21
C LEU A 18 2.62 -9.23 11.87
N GLY A 19 1.82 -8.19 11.63
CA GLY A 19 0.45 -8.10 12.11
C GLY A 19 -0.42 -9.23 11.54
N PHE A 20 -0.32 -9.46 10.22
CA PHE A 20 -1.04 -10.54 9.54
C PHE A 20 -0.58 -11.91 10.03
N GLN A 21 0.74 -12.14 10.16
CA GLN A 21 1.27 -13.39 10.71
C GLN A 21 0.71 -13.68 12.11
N ARG A 22 0.64 -12.67 13.00
CA ARG A 22 0.06 -12.82 14.34
C ARG A 22 -1.45 -13.09 14.34
N ALA A 23 -2.14 -12.67 13.29
CA ALA A 23 -3.56 -12.96 13.08
C ALA A 23 -3.79 -14.30 12.35
N GLY A 24 -2.73 -15.04 12.00
CA GLY A 24 -2.83 -16.27 11.21
C GLY A 24 -3.18 -16.01 9.73
N LEU A 25 -2.92 -14.80 9.22
CA LEU A 25 -3.23 -14.36 7.86
C LEU A 25 -1.98 -14.36 6.97
N PRO A 26 -2.14 -14.49 5.64
CA PRO A 26 -1.03 -14.47 4.68
C PRO A 26 -0.41 -13.07 4.51
N CYS A 27 0.72 -12.97 3.82
CA CYS A 27 1.34 -11.69 3.48
C CYS A 27 1.44 -11.46 1.98
N GLN A 28 1.47 -10.20 1.57
CA GLN A 28 1.72 -9.85 0.18
C GLN A 28 3.15 -10.20 -0.25
N LEU A 29 3.29 -10.67 -1.49
CA LEU A 29 4.57 -10.68 -2.19
C LEU A 29 4.94 -9.25 -2.58
N MET A 30 6.20 -8.85 -2.34
CA MET A 30 6.65 -7.45 -2.47
C MET A 30 7.89 -7.28 -3.37
N GLY A 31 8.15 -8.27 -4.23
CA GLY A 31 9.18 -8.21 -5.28
C GLY A 31 10.60 -8.50 -4.81
N THR A 32 10.86 -8.57 -3.50
CA THR A 32 12.17 -8.89 -2.92
C THR A 32 12.01 -9.76 -1.67
N GLY A 33 12.99 -10.63 -1.39
CA GLY A 33 12.96 -11.47 -0.19
C GLY A 33 11.87 -12.54 -0.19
N MET A 34 11.59 -13.10 -1.36
CA MET A 34 10.55 -14.12 -1.56
C MET A 34 11.21 -15.48 -1.81
N ALA A 35 10.63 -16.54 -1.26
CA ALA A 35 11.05 -17.92 -1.49
C ALA A 35 9.85 -18.74 -1.93
N PHE A 36 10.06 -19.66 -2.88
CA PHE A 36 8.99 -20.45 -3.48
C PHE A 36 9.40 -21.91 -3.58
N PRO A 37 8.50 -22.86 -3.29
CA PRO A 37 8.68 -24.25 -3.70
C PRO A 37 8.81 -24.34 -5.22
N TRP A 38 9.79 -25.09 -5.70
CA TRP A 38 10.01 -25.26 -7.14
C TRP A 38 8.75 -25.71 -7.91
N PRO A 39 7.99 -26.73 -7.46
CA PRO A 39 6.80 -27.20 -8.19
C PRO A 39 5.68 -26.16 -8.34
N LEU A 40 5.70 -25.13 -7.48
CA LEU A 40 4.70 -24.06 -7.45
C LEU A 40 5.12 -22.90 -8.37
N ILE A 41 6.39 -22.49 -8.32
CA ILE A 41 6.88 -21.37 -9.14
C ILE A 41 7.08 -21.75 -10.61
N GLU A 42 7.43 -23.02 -10.92
CA GLU A 42 7.62 -23.47 -12.30
C GLU A 42 6.34 -23.38 -13.16
N ARG A 43 5.18 -23.40 -12.50
CA ARG A 43 3.85 -23.34 -13.14
C ARG A 43 3.25 -21.93 -13.15
N ALA A 44 3.92 -20.99 -12.49
CA ALA A 44 3.45 -19.62 -12.40
C ALA A 44 3.64 -18.89 -13.73
N GLU A 45 2.69 -18.01 -14.05
CA GLU A 45 2.80 -17.11 -15.21
C GLU A 45 3.77 -15.97 -14.87
N LEU A 46 5.06 -16.24 -15.04
CA LEU A 46 6.14 -15.24 -14.91
C LEU A 46 6.33 -14.49 -16.24
N ALA A 47 6.74 -13.22 -16.18
CA ALA A 47 6.97 -12.32 -17.32
C ALA A 47 5.71 -11.77 -18.01
N SER A 48 4.65 -11.51 -17.25
CA SER A 48 3.37 -10.99 -17.77
C SER A 48 3.38 -9.50 -18.19
N GLY A 49 4.50 -8.78 -18.02
CA GLY A 49 4.62 -7.35 -18.36
C GLY A 49 3.82 -6.40 -17.46
N HIS A 50 3.18 -6.93 -16.41
CA HIS A 50 2.40 -6.14 -15.45
C HIS A 50 3.31 -5.41 -14.45
N ILE A 51 2.95 -4.16 -14.13
CA ILE A 51 3.67 -3.29 -13.17
C ILE A 51 3.67 -3.86 -11.73
N VAL A 52 2.82 -4.85 -11.45
CA VAL A 52 2.53 -5.43 -10.13
C VAL A 52 2.56 -6.98 -10.17
N GLU A 53 3.53 -7.52 -10.88
CA GLU A 53 3.68 -8.97 -11.09
C GLU A 53 3.75 -9.76 -9.77
N ASP A 54 4.46 -9.24 -8.78
CA ASP A 54 4.59 -9.80 -7.43
C ASP A 54 3.24 -9.90 -6.72
N LEU A 55 2.48 -8.82 -6.68
CA LEU A 55 1.13 -8.78 -6.09
C LEU A 55 0.18 -9.77 -6.76
N LYS A 56 0.15 -9.80 -8.10
CA LYS A 56 -0.70 -10.73 -8.86
C LYS A 56 -0.34 -12.19 -8.52
N LEU A 57 0.95 -12.51 -8.52
CA LEU A 57 1.45 -13.83 -8.19
C LEU A 57 1.00 -14.29 -6.79
N GLY A 58 1.06 -13.39 -5.80
CA GLY A 58 0.61 -13.69 -4.43
C GLY A 58 -0.90 -13.98 -4.35
N LEU A 59 -1.71 -13.21 -5.09
CA LEU A 59 -3.17 -13.42 -5.17
C LEU A 59 -3.52 -14.73 -5.88
N ASP A 60 -2.80 -15.07 -6.95
CA ASP A 60 -3.00 -16.33 -7.69
C ASP A 60 -2.62 -17.55 -6.84
N PHE A 61 -1.57 -17.45 -6.03
CA PHE A 61 -1.27 -18.50 -5.05
C PHE A 61 -2.32 -18.59 -3.94
N ALA A 62 -2.85 -17.47 -3.44
CA ALA A 62 -3.93 -17.50 -2.46
C ALA A 62 -5.22 -18.12 -3.04
N ARG A 63 -5.54 -17.85 -4.31
CA ARG A 63 -6.63 -18.53 -5.03
C ARG A 63 -6.43 -20.04 -5.08
N ALA A 64 -5.19 -20.49 -5.28
CA ALA A 64 -4.83 -21.91 -5.31
C ALA A 64 -4.68 -22.56 -3.92
N GLY A 65 -4.97 -21.84 -2.83
CA GLY A 65 -4.81 -22.34 -1.45
C GLY A 65 -3.35 -22.48 -1.01
N GLN A 66 -2.45 -21.71 -1.63
CA GLN A 66 -1.01 -21.71 -1.36
C GLN A 66 -0.52 -20.30 -1.01
N ALA A 67 -1.32 -19.56 -0.23
CA ALA A 67 -1.07 -18.16 0.07
C ALA A 67 0.32 -17.94 0.72
N PRO A 68 1.07 -16.89 0.33
CA PRO A 68 2.38 -16.61 0.89
C PRO A 68 2.31 -16.30 2.39
N LEU A 69 3.29 -16.80 3.16
CA LEU A 69 3.42 -16.54 4.59
C LEU A 69 4.64 -15.68 4.90
N PHE A 70 4.53 -14.86 5.94
CA PHE A 70 5.63 -14.03 6.41
C PHE A 70 6.58 -14.82 7.32
N CYS A 71 7.88 -14.81 7.00
CA CYS A 71 8.95 -15.38 7.82
C CYS A 71 9.78 -14.26 8.46
N PRO A 72 9.55 -13.90 9.73
CA PRO A 72 10.25 -12.80 10.38
C PRO A 72 11.74 -13.10 10.66
N GLU A 73 12.16 -14.36 10.60
CA GLU A 73 13.56 -14.80 10.77
C GLU A 73 14.41 -14.51 9.52
N ALA A 74 13.78 -14.43 8.34
CA ALA A 74 14.46 -14.11 7.09
C ALA A 74 14.51 -12.59 6.87
N LEU A 75 15.71 -12.05 6.67
CA LEU A 75 15.92 -10.63 6.39
C LEU A 75 16.67 -10.42 5.09
N VAL A 76 16.04 -9.69 4.16
CA VAL A 76 16.68 -9.16 2.96
C VAL A 76 16.67 -7.64 3.03
N THR A 77 17.81 -7.01 2.76
CA THR A 77 17.95 -5.55 2.73
C THR A 77 18.16 -5.06 1.30
N SER A 78 17.68 -3.85 1.02
CA SER A 78 17.82 -3.20 -0.28
C SER A 78 18.10 -1.71 -0.09
N VAL A 79 18.68 -1.09 -1.12
CA VAL A 79 19.00 0.34 -1.14
C VAL A 79 18.01 1.09 -2.01
N PHE A 80 17.58 2.26 -1.56
CA PHE A 80 16.78 3.16 -2.41
C PHE A 80 17.68 3.81 -3.47
N PRO A 81 17.19 4.02 -4.71
CA PRO A 81 17.95 4.72 -5.73
C PRO A 81 18.32 6.14 -5.27
N THR A 82 19.53 6.58 -5.58
CA THR A 82 20.07 7.90 -5.22
C THR A 82 19.72 8.99 -6.23
N GLU A 83 19.50 8.65 -7.50
CA GLU A 83 19.14 9.61 -8.55
C GLU A 83 17.68 10.11 -8.45
N ALA A 84 17.53 11.44 -8.40
CA ALA A 84 16.24 12.10 -8.18
C ALA A 84 15.22 11.87 -9.31
N GLU A 85 15.65 11.79 -10.57
CA GLU A 85 14.76 11.54 -11.72
C GLU A 85 14.28 10.09 -11.78
N GLY A 86 15.18 9.13 -11.55
CA GLY A 86 14.86 7.70 -11.46
C GLY A 86 13.83 7.41 -10.36
N VAL A 87 14.02 8.02 -9.18
CA VAL A 87 13.10 7.89 -8.03
C VAL A 87 11.70 8.42 -8.35
N ARG A 88 11.58 9.55 -9.05
CA ARG A 88 10.25 10.14 -9.35
C ARG A 88 9.46 9.27 -10.32
N THR A 89 10.13 8.77 -11.36
CA THR A 89 9.50 7.92 -12.38
C THR A 89 9.10 6.56 -11.83
N GLN A 90 9.99 5.90 -11.07
CA GLN A 90 9.70 4.62 -10.44
C GLN A 90 8.53 4.73 -9.44
N ARG A 91 8.52 5.78 -8.62
CA ARG A 91 7.47 6.03 -7.64
C ARG A 91 6.11 6.33 -8.28
N MET A 92 6.07 7.11 -9.36
CA MET A 92 4.82 7.32 -10.08
C MET A 92 4.27 6.00 -10.60
N ARG A 93 5.11 5.12 -11.17
CA ARG A 93 4.64 3.81 -11.65
C ARG A 93 4.11 2.92 -10.53
N TRP A 94 4.76 2.88 -9.38
CA TRP A 94 4.26 2.10 -8.24
C TRP A 94 2.92 2.64 -7.74
N GLU A 95 2.79 3.96 -7.60
CA GLU A 95 1.54 4.58 -7.12
C GLU A 95 0.41 4.42 -8.16
N HIS A 96 0.67 4.62 -9.46
CA HIS A 96 -0.33 4.47 -10.53
C HIS A 96 -0.70 2.99 -10.75
N GLY A 97 0.29 2.09 -10.75
CA GLY A 97 0.09 0.66 -10.89
C GLY A 97 -0.77 0.09 -9.76
N HIS A 98 -0.44 0.43 -8.51
CA HIS A 98 -1.23 0.00 -7.34
C HIS A 98 -2.69 0.45 -7.43
N LEU A 99 -2.94 1.72 -7.74
CA LEU A 99 -4.31 2.23 -7.90
C LEU A 99 -5.06 1.59 -9.06
N GLY A 100 -4.37 1.31 -10.17
CA GLY A 100 -4.93 0.60 -11.31
C GLY A 100 -5.44 -0.79 -10.92
N VAL A 101 -4.67 -1.53 -10.13
CA VAL A 101 -5.03 -2.87 -9.64
C VAL A 101 -6.20 -2.81 -8.66
N ILE A 102 -6.18 -1.87 -7.71
CA ILE A 102 -7.30 -1.70 -6.75
C ILE A 102 -8.61 -1.51 -7.51
N LEU A 103 -8.63 -0.59 -8.48
CA LEU A 103 -9.86 -0.25 -9.21
C LEU A 103 -10.31 -1.37 -10.17
N ARG A 104 -9.36 -2.05 -10.82
CA ARG A 104 -9.66 -3.09 -11.81
C ARG A 104 -10.01 -4.43 -11.16
N ASP A 105 -9.19 -4.87 -10.21
CA ASP A 105 -9.22 -6.23 -9.68
C ASP A 105 -9.84 -6.31 -8.29
N GLY A 106 -9.77 -5.25 -7.48
CA GLY A 106 -10.24 -5.22 -6.09
C GLY A 106 -11.69 -5.69 -5.90
N PRO A 107 -12.70 -5.08 -6.57
CA PRO A 107 -14.10 -5.49 -6.42
C PRO A 107 -14.36 -6.94 -6.83
N ARG A 108 -13.72 -7.37 -7.93
CA ARG A 108 -13.85 -8.73 -8.47
C ARG A 108 -13.26 -9.76 -7.49
N LEU A 109 -12.05 -9.51 -7.01
CA LEU A 109 -11.34 -10.37 -6.06
C LEU A 109 -12.06 -10.46 -4.71
N LEU A 110 -12.63 -9.34 -4.25
CA LEU A 110 -13.38 -9.31 -3.00
C LEU A 110 -14.62 -10.21 -3.13
N LEU A 111 -15.37 -10.05 -4.21
CA LEU A 111 -16.53 -10.90 -4.49
C LEU A 111 -16.15 -12.37 -4.67
N GLU A 112 -15.05 -12.65 -5.36
CA GLU A 112 -14.51 -14.00 -5.56
C GLU A 112 -14.13 -14.66 -4.23
N SER A 113 -13.42 -13.95 -3.36
CA SER A 113 -13.00 -14.46 -2.04
C SER A 113 -14.19 -14.77 -1.13
N LEU A 114 -15.24 -13.96 -1.18
CA LEU A 114 -16.47 -14.19 -0.44
C LEU A 114 -17.26 -15.39 -1.00
N ARG A 115 -17.35 -15.52 -2.33
CA ARG A 115 -18.04 -16.64 -2.99
C ARG A 115 -17.35 -17.98 -2.78
N THR A 116 -16.02 -17.98 -2.76
CA THR A 116 -15.22 -19.20 -2.55
C THR A 116 -14.94 -19.47 -1.07
N ALA A 117 -15.41 -18.60 -0.16
CA ALA A 117 -15.11 -18.64 1.28
C ALA A 117 -13.60 -18.80 1.55
N ASN A 118 -12.77 -18.11 0.78
CA ASN A 118 -11.31 -18.17 0.87
C ASN A 118 -10.80 -17.00 1.74
N PRO A 119 -10.49 -17.22 3.03
CA PRO A 119 -10.07 -16.15 3.94
C PRO A 119 -8.71 -15.56 3.58
N ASP A 120 -7.81 -16.36 2.99
CA ASP A 120 -6.48 -15.92 2.60
C ASP A 120 -6.56 -14.92 1.43
N LEU A 121 -7.35 -15.26 0.41
CA LEU A 121 -7.60 -14.37 -0.72
C LEU A 121 -8.31 -13.09 -0.26
N PHE A 122 -9.27 -13.21 0.66
CA PHE A 122 -9.97 -12.06 1.23
C PHE A 122 -9.01 -11.12 1.97
N ALA A 123 -8.16 -11.66 2.83
CA ALA A 123 -7.16 -10.92 3.60
C ALA A 123 -6.17 -10.19 2.69
N LEU A 124 -5.60 -10.86 1.69
CA LEU A 124 -4.71 -10.22 0.71
C LEU A 124 -5.45 -9.17 -0.13
N THR A 125 -6.69 -9.42 -0.52
CA THR A 125 -7.47 -8.46 -1.30
C THR A 125 -7.74 -7.18 -0.52
N ILE A 126 -8.12 -7.28 0.77
CA ILE A 126 -8.30 -6.10 1.62
C ILE A 126 -6.97 -5.37 1.82
N ASP A 127 -5.88 -6.10 2.09
CA ASP A 127 -4.55 -5.51 2.27
C ASP A 127 -4.11 -4.71 1.02
N MET A 128 -4.37 -5.27 -0.18
CA MET A 128 -4.12 -4.63 -1.46
C MET A 128 -4.96 -3.37 -1.65
N CYS A 129 -6.24 -3.40 -1.26
CA CYS A 129 -7.18 -2.28 -1.40
C CYS A 129 -6.84 -1.06 -0.54
N VAL A 130 -5.94 -1.19 0.44
CA VAL A 130 -5.44 -0.04 1.21
C VAL A 130 -4.59 0.86 0.29
N PRO A 131 -5.01 2.11 0.03
CA PRO A 131 -4.27 3.01 -0.84
C PRO A 131 -2.96 3.47 -0.17
N PRO A 132 -2.03 4.08 -0.94
CA PRO A 132 -0.82 4.66 -0.38
C PRO A 132 -1.16 5.66 0.74
N LEU A 133 -0.39 5.66 1.83
CA LEU A 133 -0.70 6.42 3.06
C LEU A 133 -1.05 7.90 2.80
N ALA A 134 -0.35 8.55 1.86
CA ALA A 134 -0.66 9.93 1.48
C ALA A 134 -2.07 10.08 0.88
N LEU A 135 -2.46 9.18 -0.04
CA LEU A 135 -3.81 9.17 -0.60
C LEU A 135 -4.86 8.82 0.47
N LEU A 136 -4.58 7.84 1.33
CA LEU A 136 -5.46 7.49 2.44
C LEU A 136 -5.71 8.71 3.34
N THR A 137 -4.65 9.43 3.69
CA THR A 137 -4.74 10.66 4.49
C THR A 137 -5.60 11.72 3.79
N LEU A 138 -5.41 11.92 2.48
CA LEU A 138 -6.21 12.88 1.71
C LEU A 138 -7.70 12.49 1.67
N LEU A 139 -8.01 11.21 1.50
CA LEU A 139 -9.40 10.72 1.52
C LEU A 139 -10.05 10.95 2.88
N VAL A 140 -9.34 10.66 3.98
CA VAL A 140 -9.81 10.91 5.35
C VAL A 140 -10.02 12.40 5.63
N LEU A 141 -9.13 13.27 5.13
CA LEU A 141 -9.33 14.72 5.25
C LEU A 141 -10.53 15.20 4.41
N ALA A 142 -10.75 14.59 3.24
CA ALA A 142 -11.88 14.91 2.40
C ALA A 142 -13.22 14.49 3.03
N THR A 143 -13.28 13.34 3.72
CA THR A 143 -14.49 12.94 4.48
C THR A 143 -14.77 13.88 5.64
N CYS A 144 -13.72 14.33 6.35
CA CYS A 144 -13.86 15.36 7.40
C CYS A 144 -14.40 16.68 6.84
N LEU A 145 -13.86 17.14 5.70
CA LEU A 145 -14.33 18.37 5.04
C LEU A 145 -15.79 18.23 4.59
N LEU A 146 -16.15 17.11 3.99
CA LEU A 146 -17.53 16.84 3.57
C LEU A 146 -18.48 16.82 4.78
N GLY A 147 -18.10 16.16 5.87
CA GLY A 147 -18.86 16.15 7.12
C GLY A 147 -19.06 17.56 7.69
N MET A 148 -18.02 18.40 7.63
CA MET A 148 -18.08 19.80 8.07
C MET A 148 -19.05 20.63 7.20
N LEU A 149 -19.00 20.46 5.88
CA LEU A 149 -19.91 21.14 4.95
C LEU A 149 -21.37 20.70 5.16
N LEU A 150 -21.61 19.40 5.37
CA LEU A 150 -22.94 18.89 5.69
C LEU A 150 -23.46 19.44 7.01
N TRP A 151 -22.60 19.57 8.02
CA TRP A 151 -22.98 20.22 9.27
C TRP A 151 -23.35 21.69 9.06
N ALA A 152 -22.58 22.43 8.27
CA ALA A 152 -22.87 23.84 7.97
C ALA A 152 -24.20 24.04 7.24
N VAL A 153 -24.60 23.11 6.36
CA VAL A 153 -25.87 23.18 5.60
C VAL A 153 -27.07 22.70 6.41
N THR A 154 -26.90 21.62 7.19
CA THR A 154 -28.02 20.94 7.86
C THR A 154 -28.18 21.32 9.33
N GLY A 155 -27.18 21.96 9.95
CA GLY A 155 -27.10 22.18 11.39
C GLY A 155 -26.85 20.90 12.21
N ASN A 156 -26.86 19.72 11.60
CA ASN A 156 -26.65 18.44 12.27
C ASN A 156 -25.14 18.12 12.39
N PRO A 157 -24.57 18.00 13.60
CA PRO A 157 -23.14 17.72 13.80
C PRO A 157 -22.77 16.24 13.57
N LEU A 158 -23.76 15.35 13.43
CA LEU A 158 -23.54 13.90 13.35
C LEU A 158 -22.60 13.49 12.20
N PRO A 159 -22.75 13.98 10.95
CA PRO A 159 -21.84 13.64 9.86
C PRO A 159 -20.37 14.03 10.13
N TRP A 160 -20.14 15.20 10.73
CA TRP A 160 -18.79 15.64 11.05
C TRP A 160 -18.18 14.84 12.20
N SER A 161 -18.95 14.60 13.28
CA SER A 161 -18.51 13.80 14.42
C SER A 161 -18.15 12.36 14.03
N ALA A 162 -18.93 11.73 13.15
CA ALA A 162 -18.63 10.41 12.61
C ALA A 162 -17.35 10.43 11.75
N ALA A 163 -17.17 11.45 10.91
CA ALA A 163 -15.96 11.59 10.08
C ALA A 163 -14.67 11.76 10.90
N LEU A 164 -14.73 12.26 12.13
CA LEU A 164 -13.56 12.39 13.02
C LEU A 164 -13.02 11.06 13.57
N ILE A 165 -13.77 9.96 13.42
CA ILE A 165 -13.32 8.61 13.83
C ILE A 165 -12.15 8.16 12.93
N ASP A 166 -12.26 8.36 11.63
CA ASP A 166 -11.25 7.95 10.64
C ASP A 166 -9.85 8.55 10.90
N PRO A 167 -9.68 9.89 11.07
CA PRO A 167 -8.37 10.47 11.35
C PRO A 167 -7.84 10.05 12.72
N ALA A 168 -8.70 9.78 13.70
CA ALA A 168 -8.27 9.28 15.00
C ALA A 168 -7.68 7.87 14.90
N ILE A 169 -8.36 6.95 14.20
CA ILE A 169 -7.87 5.59 13.95
C ILE A 169 -6.59 5.61 13.12
N LEU A 170 -6.57 6.39 12.02
CA LEU A 170 -5.39 6.52 11.17
C LEU A 170 -4.20 7.09 11.95
N GLY A 171 -4.42 8.16 12.71
CA GLY A 171 -3.41 8.79 13.55
C GLY A 171 -2.84 7.83 14.58
N LEU A 172 -3.70 7.10 15.29
CA LEU A 172 -3.28 6.10 16.27
C LEU A 172 -2.48 4.97 15.61
N ALA A 173 -2.94 4.45 14.47
CA ALA A 173 -2.23 3.40 13.73
C ALA A 173 -0.83 3.84 13.29
N VAL A 174 -0.71 5.06 12.74
CA VAL A 174 0.57 5.64 12.32
C VAL A 174 1.48 5.88 13.53
N LEU A 175 0.95 6.38 14.65
CA LEU A 175 1.72 6.60 15.88
C LEU A 175 2.22 5.30 16.50
N MET A 176 1.39 4.25 16.54
CA MET A 176 1.80 2.91 17.01
C MET A 176 2.89 2.32 16.10
N ALA A 177 2.71 2.40 14.78
CA ALA A 177 3.70 1.95 13.81
C ALA A 177 5.03 2.70 13.95
N TRP A 178 4.97 4.03 14.15
CA TRP A 178 6.16 4.85 14.37
C TRP A 178 6.84 4.52 15.70
N ALA A 179 6.08 4.41 16.79
CA ALA A 179 6.62 4.09 18.11
C ALA A 179 7.38 2.75 18.12
N ARG A 180 6.87 1.75 17.39
CA ARG A 180 7.45 0.40 17.37
C ARG A 180 8.51 0.17 16.30
N PHE A 181 8.39 0.78 15.12
CA PHE A 181 9.23 0.49 13.96
C PHE A 181 9.91 1.73 13.36
N GLY A 182 9.44 2.94 13.67
CA GLY A 182 9.87 4.17 12.99
C GLY A 182 10.82 5.08 13.78
N ARG A 183 10.99 4.89 15.10
CA ARG A 183 11.82 5.77 15.94
C ARG A 183 13.28 5.90 15.48
N GLY A 184 13.85 4.85 14.90
CA GLY A 184 15.20 4.87 14.32
C GLY A 184 15.28 5.52 12.93
N ILE A 185 14.15 5.70 12.26
CA ILE A 185 14.07 6.18 10.86
C ILE A 185 13.67 7.66 10.81
N LEU A 186 12.61 8.03 11.54
CA LEU A 186 12.01 9.36 11.53
C LEU A 186 11.88 9.92 12.94
N THR A 187 12.17 11.21 13.10
CA THR A 187 11.81 11.94 14.32
C THR A 187 10.32 12.29 14.32
N PHE A 188 9.73 12.50 15.49
CA PHE A 188 8.32 12.87 15.65
C PHE A 188 7.93 14.10 14.82
N ARG A 189 8.82 15.09 14.71
CA ARG A 189 8.59 16.29 13.89
C ARG A 189 8.27 15.95 12.44
N HIS A 190 8.99 14.99 11.84
CA HIS A 190 8.73 14.58 10.46
C HIS A 190 7.35 13.92 10.29
N LEU A 191 6.84 13.27 11.33
CA LEU A 191 5.53 12.64 11.34
C LEU A 191 4.41 13.68 11.45
N ALA A 192 4.61 14.73 12.25
CA ALA A 192 3.70 15.87 12.32
C ALA A 192 3.57 16.63 10.98
N TYR A 193 4.62 16.64 10.16
CA TYR A 193 4.57 17.19 8.79
C TYR A 193 3.95 16.24 7.75
N ALA A 194 3.58 15.00 8.11
CA ALA A 194 3.05 14.03 7.16
C ALA A 194 1.76 14.49 6.45
N PRO A 195 0.77 15.14 7.11
CA PRO A 195 -0.42 15.66 6.43
C PRO A 195 -0.08 16.75 5.40
N ILE A 196 0.84 17.65 5.72
CA ILE A 196 1.31 18.70 4.80
C ILE A 196 2.02 18.06 3.60
N TYR A 197 2.86 17.04 3.85
CA TYR A 197 3.49 16.28 2.79
C TYR A 197 2.48 15.54 1.90
N ALA A 198 1.39 15.01 2.47
CA ALA A 198 0.30 14.39 1.70
C ALA A 198 -0.39 15.40 0.77
N LEU A 199 -0.61 16.65 1.22
CA LEU A 199 -1.14 17.72 0.36
C LEU A 199 -0.22 17.99 -0.85
N SER A 200 1.10 17.93 -0.68
CA SER A 200 2.05 18.10 -1.80
C SER A 200 1.95 17.01 -2.88
N LYS A 201 1.26 15.88 -2.59
CA LYS A 201 1.01 14.78 -3.52
C LYS A 201 -0.26 14.94 -4.36
N ILE A 202 -1.11 15.92 -4.07
CA ILE A 202 -2.37 16.15 -4.80
C ILE A 202 -2.16 16.22 -6.33
N PRO A 203 -1.17 16.96 -6.88
CA PRO A 203 -0.98 17.04 -8.33
C PRO A 203 -0.67 15.69 -8.99
N LEU A 204 0.01 14.79 -8.27
CA LEU A 204 0.31 13.43 -8.75
C LEU A 204 -0.96 12.60 -8.87
N TYR A 205 -1.86 12.65 -7.88
CA TYR A 205 -3.13 11.92 -7.91
C TYR A 205 -4.13 12.52 -8.92
N VAL A 206 -4.16 13.85 -9.06
CA VAL A 206 -4.92 14.50 -10.14
C VAL A 206 -4.40 14.05 -11.51
N LYS A 207 -3.08 13.96 -11.68
CA LYS A 207 -2.48 13.46 -12.92
C LYS A 207 -2.83 11.99 -13.20
N PHE A 208 -2.95 11.13 -12.19
CA PHE A 208 -3.44 9.76 -12.36
C PHE A 208 -4.88 9.72 -12.93
N LEU A 209 -5.76 10.62 -12.47
CA LEU A 209 -7.13 10.71 -12.97
C LEU A 209 -7.20 11.18 -14.43
N VAL A 210 -6.26 12.03 -14.86
CA VAL A 210 -6.25 12.65 -16.21
C VAL A 210 -5.40 11.86 -17.22
N ARG A 211 -4.28 11.26 -16.79
CA ARG A 211 -3.33 10.51 -17.63
C ARG A 211 -2.78 9.31 -16.88
N ARG A 212 -3.47 8.17 -16.96
CA ARG A 212 -2.96 6.89 -16.42
C ARG A 212 -1.70 6.49 -17.19
N GLN A 213 -0.57 6.32 -16.51
CA GLN A 213 0.60 5.66 -17.10
C GLN A 213 0.35 4.15 -17.15
N VAL A 214 0.20 3.63 -18.36
CA VAL A 214 -0.05 2.19 -18.62
C VAL A 214 1.22 1.48 -19.11
N GLU A 215 2.17 2.20 -19.72
CA GLU A 215 3.36 1.62 -20.33
C GLU A 215 4.54 1.43 -19.34
N TRP A 216 5.11 0.24 -19.37
CA TRP A 216 6.37 -0.09 -18.70
C TRP A 216 7.53 0.50 -19.50
N VAL A 217 8.28 1.44 -18.92
CA VAL A 217 9.52 1.97 -19.50
C VAL A 217 10.69 1.53 -18.63
N ARG A 218 11.65 0.76 -19.12
CA ARG A 218 12.77 0.26 -18.30
C ARG A 218 13.50 1.43 -17.62
N SER A 219 13.66 1.38 -16.29
CA SER A 219 14.46 2.38 -15.57
C SER A 219 15.94 2.17 -15.89
N HIS A 220 16.67 3.25 -16.18
CA HIS A 220 18.13 3.19 -16.25
C HIS A 220 18.68 2.64 -14.93
N ARG A 221 19.57 1.67 -15.01
CA ARG A 221 20.35 1.19 -13.87
C ARG A 221 21.67 1.94 -13.92
N ASP A 222 22.13 2.42 -12.77
CA ASP A 222 23.51 2.85 -12.61
C ASP A 222 24.40 1.65 -13.00
N LEU A 223 25.33 1.88 -13.93
CA LEU A 223 26.35 0.89 -14.27
C LEU A 223 27.27 0.73 -13.05
N PRO A 224 27.77 -0.49 -12.78
CA PRO A 224 28.65 -0.77 -11.65
C PRO A 224 29.94 0.06 -11.68
#